data_AF-A0A3D5DQ43-F1
#
_entry.id   AF-A0A3D5DQ43-F1
#
_cell.length_a   1.000
_cell.length_b   1.000
_cell.length_c   1.000
_cell.angle_alpha   90.00
_cell.angle_beta   90.00
_cell.angle_gamma   90.00
#
_symmetry.space_group_name_H-M   'P 1'
#
loop_
_entity.id
_entity.type
_entity.pdbx_description
1 polymer ?
#
loop_
_entity_poly.entity_id
_entity_poly.type
_entity_poly.pdbx_seq_one_letter_code
_entity_poly.pdbx_strand_id
1 'polypeptide(L)'
;MANRLRLTALAALAMLSVFTCGAGVAVAAMLPARLALWQIPRVAAVPLATPAKVLTPAAATALAPTRRGLAAALGALLASRSLGSHVGAVVTDLATGRVLFSQAGTSPAAPASCAKVATAVAALSVLGPTARFTTRVVNGRTPGSIVLVGGGDPTLAAGQAPAADYPQPATLASLAAATAQWLHSQGRTAVRLGYDVSLFSGPLTAPGWTTSYITTGNVTPITSLEVDQGRLTPAGKPENADNPDNYRPRSFTPAADAAGSFASFLRGQGIRVLGAPATITAQAGA
;
A
#
# COMPACT_ATOMS: atom_id res chain seq x y z
N MET A 1 47.72 -39.16 -18.44
CA MET A 1 46.25 -39.11 -18.23
C MET A 1 45.72 -37.73 -17.81
N ALA A 2 46.47 -36.90 -17.06
CA ALA A 2 46.01 -35.58 -16.58
C ALA A 2 45.64 -34.55 -17.67
N ASN A 3 46.27 -34.59 -18.85
CA ASN A 3 45.96 -33.65 -19.94
C ASN A 3 44.59 -33.89 -20.59
N ARG A 4 44.15 -35.15 -20.68
CA ARG A 4 42.85 -35.47 -21.28
C ARG A 4 41.69 -35.03 -20.39
N LEU A 5 41.81 -35.20 -19.07
CA LEU A 5 40.82 -34.73 -18.09
C LEU A 5 40.72 -33.20 -18.03
N ARG A 6 41.83 -32.48 -18.17
CA ARG A 6 41.83 -31.01 -18.25
C ARG A 6 41.20 -30.51 -19.54
N LEU A 7 41.51 -31.14 -20.67
CA LEU A 7 40.91 -30.81 -21.96
C LEU A 7 39.40 -31.08 -21.97
N THR A 8 38.94 -32.20 -21.41
CA THR A 8 37.50 -32.50 -21.30
C THR A 8 36.78 -31.56 -20.34
N ALA A 9 37.41 -31.18 -19.22
CA ALA A 9 36.82 -30.20 -18.29
C ALA A 9 36.70 -28.80 -18.91
N LEU A 10 37.73 -28.34 -19.64
CA LEU A 10 37.70 -27.06 -20.34
C LEU A 10 36.67 -27.06 -21.48
N ALA A 11 36.58 -28.17 -22.24
CA ALA A 11 35.58 -28.32 -23.30
C ALA A 11 34.14 -28.34 -22.73
N ALA A 12 33.92 -29.03 -21.61
CA ALA A 12 32.63 -29.06 -20.94
C ALA A 12 32.23 -27.67 -20.40
N LEU A 13 33.17 -26.93 -19.80
CA LEU A 13 32.92 -25.57 -19.31
C LEU A 13 32.65 -24.59 -20.46
N ALA A 14 33.37 -24.72 -21.57
CA ALA A 14 33.14 -23.93 -22.77
C ALA A 14 31.75 -24.21 -23.37
N MET A 15 31.37 -25.49 -23.49
CA MET A 15 30.03 -25.87 -23.96
C MET A 15 28.92 -25.39 -23.02
N LEU A 16 29.12 -25.49 -21.70
CA LEU A 16 28.17 -24.95 -20.72
C LEU A 16 28.03 -23.44 -20.87
N SER A 17 29.13 -22.71 -21.01
CA SER A 17 29.10 -21.24 -21.17
C SER A 17 28.39 -20.82 -22.46
N VAL A 18 28.65 -21.52 -23.57
CA VAL A 18 27.95 -21.31 -24.85
C VAL A 18 26.46 -21.59 -24.71
N PHE A 19 26.09 -22.68 -24.02
CA PHE A 19 24.70 -23.01 -23.74
C PHE A 19 24.01 -21.94 -22.89
N THR A 20 24.64 -21.46 -21.81
CA THR A 20 24.06 -20.43 -20.94
C THR A 20 23.89 -19.09 -21.68
N CYS A 21 24.87 -18.68 -22.48
CA CYS A 21 24.75 -17.48 -23.32
C CYS A 21 23.66 -17.65 -24.39
N GLY A 22 23.60 -18.81 -25.05
CA GLY A 22 22.56 -19.13 -26.04
C GLY A 22 21.15 -19.15 -25.43
N ALA A 23 21.00 -19.74 -24.24
CA ALA A 23 19.76 -19.74 -23.49
C ALA A 23 19.36 -18.33 -23.05
N GLY A 24 20.32 -17.50 -22.61
CA GLY A 24 20.07 -16.09 -22.28
C GLY A 24 19.61 -15.26 -23.48
N VAL A 25 20.25 -15.44 -24.65
CA VAL A 25 19.83 -14.80 -25.90
C VAL A 25 18.46 -15.30 -26.36
N ALA A 26 18.18 -16.60 -26.27
CA ALA A 26 16.88 -17.17 -26.62
C ALA A 26 15.76 -16.65 -25.69
N VAL A 27 16.02 -16.58 -24.38
CA VAL A 27 15.10 -15.99 -23.40
C VAL A 27 14.86 -14.51 -23.72
N ALA A 28 15.90 -13.72 -23.96
CA ALA A 28 15.77 -12.31 -24.33
C ALA A 28 15.03 -12.09 -25.66
N ALA A 29 15.23 -12.97 -26.65
CA ALA A 29 14.57 -12.92 -27.95
C ALA A 29 13.12 -13.44 -27.93
N MET A 30 12.77 -14.34 -26.99
CA MET A 30 11.41 -14.85 -26.79
C MET A 30 10.58 -14.05 -25.78
N LEU A 31 11.23 -13.24 -24.93
CA LEU A 31 10.58 -12.32 -23.97
C LEU A 31 9.60 -11.31 -24.59
N PRO A 32 9.77 -10.77 -25.82
CA PRO A 32 8.87 -9.75 -26.37
C PRO A 32 7.44 -10.27 -26.63
N ALA A 33 7.30 -11.53 -27.06
CA ALA A 33 6.00 -12.12 -27.41
C ALA A 33 5.20 -12.57 -26.17
N ARG A 34 5.89 -13.04 -25.12
CA ARG A 34 5.22 -13.45 -23.87
C ARG A 34 4.85 -12.27 -22.97
N LEU A 35 5.63 -11.19 -22.98
CA LEU A 35 5.27 -9.96 -22.27
C LEU A 35 4.07 -9.25 -22.92
N ALA A 36 3.76 -9.49 -24.19
CA ALA A 36 2.55 -8.98 -24.84
C ALA A 36 1.25 -9.67 -24.34
N LEU A 37 1.34 -10.86 -23.75
CA LEU A 37 0.20 -11.54 -23.09
C LEU A 37 -0.10 -10.95 -21.72
N TRP A 38 0.87 -10.28 -21.10
CA TRP A 38 0.65 -9.43 -19.95
C TRP A 38 0.24 -8.08 -20.54
N GLN A 39 -1.06 -7.78 -20.61
CA GLN A 39 -1.53 -6.44 -20.94
C GLN A 39 -1.10 -5.46 -19.84
N ILE A 40 0.21 -5.21 -19.69
CA ILE A 40 0.74 -4.21 -18.79
C ILE A 40 0.11 -2.90 -19.26
N PRO A 41 -0.73 -2.24 -18.45
CA PRO A 41 -1.31 -0.97 -18.82
C PRO A 41 -0.17 -0.01 -19.12
N ARG A 42 0.06 0.27 -20.41
CA ARG A 42 0.92 1.38 -20.79
C ARG A 42 0.07 2.62 -20.63
N VAL A 43 0.22 3.30 -19.51
CA VAL A 43 -0.26 4.67 -19.39
C VAL A 43 0.55 5.46 -20.42
N ALA A 44 -0.11 5.98 -21.45
CA ALA A 44 0.54 6.95 -22.31
C ALA A 44 1.10 8.04 -21.40
N ALA A 45 2.40 8.35 -21.52
CA ALA A 45 2.99 9.49 -20.85
C ALA A 45 2.39 10.75 -21.50
N VAL A 46 1.16 11.09 -21.11
CA VAL A 46 0.56 12.37 -21.41
C VAL A 46 1.23 13.35 -20.45
N PRO A 47 1.74 14.50 -20.93
CA PRO A 47 2.17 15.57 -20.03
C PRO A 47 1.07 15.78 -18.98
N LEU A 48 1.44 15.82 -17.70
CA LEU A 48 0.50 16.18 -16.63
C LEU A 48 -0.01 17.59 -16.96
N ALA A 49 -1.20 17.66 -17.56
CA ALA A 49 -1.88 18.92 -17.74
C ALA A 49 -2.08 19.49 -16.34
N THR A 50 -1.62 20.71 -16.11
CA THR A 50 -2.04 21.48 -14.94
C THR A 50 -3.56 21.50 -15.00
N PRO A 51 -4.29 21.02 -13.98
CA PRO A 51 -5.74 21.01 -14.03
C PRO A 51 -6.19 22.46 -14.19
N ALA A 52 -6.59 22.83 -15.40
CA ALA A 52 -7.31 24.07 -15.61
C ALA A 52 -8.55 24.02 -14.74
N LYS A 53 -9.05 25.18 -14.31
CA LYS A 53 -10.34 25.27 -13.61
C LYS A 53 -11.40 24.68 -14.54
N VAL A 54 -11.73 23.40 -14.35
CA VAL A 54 -12.50 22.63 -15.35
C VAL A 54 -13.91 23.19 -15.48
N LEU A 55 -14.42 23.78 -14.38
CA LEU A 55 -15.70 24.48 -14.33
C LEU A 55 -15.59 25.69 -13.38
N THR A 56 -16.14 26.83 -13.79
CA THR A 56 -16.45 27.93 -12.86
C THR A 56 -17.58 27.48 -11.93
N PRO A 57 -17.59 27.90 -10.65
CA PRO A 57 -18.75 27.70 -9.80
C PRO A 57 -20.00 28.21 -10.51
N ALA A 58 -21.09 27.45 -10.44
CA ALA A 58 -22.37 27.92 -10.98
C ALA A 58 -22.70 29.26 -10.32
N ALA A 59 -23.07 30.26 -11.14
CA ALA A 59 -23.55 31.53 -10.61
C ALA A 59 -24.75 31.27 -9.68
N ALA A 60 -24.90 32.05 -8.61
CA ALA A 60 -26.05 31.92 -7.71
C ALA A 60 -27.40 32.11 -8.45
N THR A 61 -27.39 32.75 -9.62
CA THR A 61 -28.53 32.97 -10.51
C THR A 61 -28.66 31.94 -11.64
N ALA A 62 -27.78 30.93 -11.69
CA ALA A 62 -27.84 29.90 -12.71
C ALA A 62 -29.13 29.09 -12.59
N LEU A 63 -29.80 28.88 -13.72
CA LEU A 63 -30.99 28.04 -13.78
C LEU A 63 -30.64 26.61 -13.37
N ALA A 64 -31.50 26.00 -12.55
CA ALA A 64 -31.36 24.61 -12.17
C ALA A 64 -31.37 23.71 -13.43
N PRO A 65 -30.56 22.64 -13.46
CA PRO A 65 -30.58 21.68 -14.56
C PRO A 65 -31.99 21.11 -14.77
N THR A 66 -32.44 21.08 -16.02
CA THR A 66 -33.72 20.47 -16.39
C THR A 66 -33.51 19.03 -16.87
N ARG A 67 -34.50 18.16 -16.68
CA ARG A 67 -34.47 16.78 -17.20
C ARG A 67 -34.19 16.74 -18.70
N ARG A 68 -34.86 17.60 -19.46
CA ARG A 68 -34.69 17.72 -20.93
C ARG A 68 -33.27 18.17 -21.30
N GLY A 69 -32.74 19.17 -20.59
CA GLY A 69 -31.38 19.65 -20.81
C GLY A 69 -30.33 18.57 -20.53
N LEU A 70 -30.48 17.84 -19.41
CA LEU A 70 -29.59 16.73 -19.07
C LEU A 70 -29.67 15.59 -20.08
N ALA A 71 -30.88 15.22 -20.52
CA ALA A 71 -31.03 14.18 -21.55
C ALA A 71 -30.37 14.57 -22.88
N ALA A 72 -30.53 15.83 -23.30
CA ALA A 72 -29.88 16.35 -24.50
C ALA A 72 -28.34 16.38 -24.37
N ALA A 73 -27.82 16.76 -23.20
CA ALA A 73 -26.38 16.86 -22.96
C ALA A 73 -25.70 15.48 -22.81
N LEU A 74 -26.35 14.54 -22.12
CA LEU A 74 -25.76 13.25 -21.76
C LEU A 74 -26.06 12.14 -22.79
N GLY A 75 -27.17 12.23 -23.52
CA GLY A 75 -27.65 11.14 -24.36
C GLY A 75 -26.63 10.63 -25.38
N ALA A 76 -26.03 11.53 -26.16
CA ALA A 76 -25.01 11.14 -27.14
C ALA A 76 -23.72 10.62 -26.49
N LEU A 77 -23.32 11.19 -25.34
CA LEU A 77 -22.13 10.78 -24.61
C LEU A 77 -22.28 9.37 -24.05
N LEU A 78 -23.42 9.08 -23.42
CA LEU A 78 -23.72 7.78 -22.83
C LEU A 78 -23.99 6.69 -23.88
N ALA A 79 -24.36 7.08 -25.11
CA ALA A 79 -24.51 6.18 -26.24
C ALA A 79 -23.18 5.92 -26.99
N SER A 80 -22.07 6.54 -26.58
CA SER A 80 -20.78 6.35 -27.23
C SER A 80 -20.34 4.89 -27.15
N ARG A 81 -20.02 4.29 -28.31
CA ARG A 81 -19.49 2.93 -28.39
C ARG A 81 -18.20 2.72 -27.61
N SER A 82 -17.43 3.79 -27.36
CA SER A 82 -16.19 3.73 -26.57
C SER A 82 -16.43 3.36 -25.10
N LEU A 83 -17.64 3.56 -24.58
CA LEU A 83 -18.01 3.22 -23.20
C LEU A 83 -18.40 1.75 -23.02
N GLY A 84 -18.52 0.99 -24.12
CA GLY A 84 -19.01 -0.38 -24.10
C GLY A 84 -20.52 -0.48 -23.89
N SER A 85 -21.00 -1.68 -23.54
CA SER A 85 -22.43 -2.00 -23.48
C SER A 85 -23.09 -1.81 -22.10
N HIS A 86 -22.31 -1.54 -21.05
CA HIS A 86 -22.79 -1.46 -19.67
C HIS A 86 -22.58 -0.05 -19.10
N VAL A 87 -23.43 0.88 -19.53
CA VAL A 87 -23.36 2.30 -19.13
C VAL A 87 -24.57 2.68 -18.30
N GLY A 88 -24.32 3.04 -17.04
CA GLY A 88 -25.30 3.61 -16.12
C GLY A 88 -24.94 5.03 -15.72
N ALA A 89 -25.94 5.88 -15.56
CA ALA A 89 -25.78 7.25 -15.08
C ALA A 89 -27.00 7.70 -14.30
N VAL A 90 -26.77 8.38 -13.17
CA VAL A 90 -27.80 9.01 -12.35
C VAL A 90 -27.35 10.42 -12.02
N VAL A 91 -28.25 11.38 -12.22
CA VAL A 91 -28.05 12.77 -11.77
C VAL A 91 -29.17 13.09 -10.79
N THR A 92 -28.77 13.51 -9.59
CA THR A 92 -29.69 13.81 -8.49
C THR A 92 -29.47 15.24 -8.03
N ASP A 93 -30.57 15.96 -7.80
CA ASP A 93 -30.55 17.23 -7.09
C ASP A 93 -30.27 16.96 -5.61
N LEU A 94 -29.14 17.42 -5.10
CA LEU A 94 -28.72 17.18 -3.71
C LEU A 94 -29.58 17.94 -2.68
N ALA A 95 -30.21 19.06 -3.06
CA ALA A 95 -31.05 19.84 -2.16
C ALA A 95 -32.42 19.19 -1.97
N THR A 96 -32.97 18.58 -3.03
CA THR A 96 -34.32 18.00 -3.00
C THR A 96 -34.34 16.47 -2.99
N GLY A 97 -33.21 15.81 -3.24
CA GLY A 97 -33.09 14.36 -3.43
C GLY A 97 -33.73 13.86 -4.73
N ARG A 98 -34.23 14.75 -5.60
CA ARG A 98 -34.95 14.36 -6.82
C ARG A 98 -33.96 13.90 -7.89
N VAL A 99 -34.22 12.73 -8.45
CA VAL A 99 -33.52 12.26 -9.65
C VAL A 99 -33.95 13.11 -10.86
N LEU A 100 -32.96 13.76 -11.49
CA LEU A 100 -33.12 14.61 -12.66
C LEU A 100 -32.80 13.88 -13.96
N PHE A 101 -31.94 12.85 -13.91
CA PHE A 101 -31.63 11.97 -15.03
C PHE A 101 -31.32 10.57 -14.52
N SER A 102 -31.77 9.54 -15.21
CA SER A 102 -31.44 8.15 -14.90
C SER A 102 -31.39 7.32 -16.18
N GLN A 103 -30.28 6.62 -16.38
CA GLN A 103 -30.10 5.58 -17.38
C GLN A 103 -29.48 4.39 -16.66
N ALA A 104 -30.14 3.23 -16.68
CA ALA A 104 -29.72 2.03 -15.95
C ALA A 104 -29.35 2.31 -14.47
N GLY A 105 -29.99 3.30 -13.84
CA GLY A 105 -29.59 3.81 -12.53
C GLY A 105 -29.78 2.87 -11.34
N THR A 106 -30.53 1.77 -11.54
CA THR A 106 -30.74 0.71 -10.55
C THR A 106 -29.97 -0.57 -10.90
N SER A 107 -29.25 -0.59 -12.02
CA SER A 107 -28.45 -1.74 -12.43
C SER A 107 -27.18 -1.82 -11.57
N PRO A 108 -26.85 -2.98 -10.98
CA PRO A 108 -25.61 -3.14 -10.23
C PRO A 108 -24.38 -2.92 -11.10
N ALA A 109 -23.36 -2.28 -10.54
CA ALA A 109 -22.07 -2.08 -11.18
C ALA A 109 -20.94 -2.22 -10.16
N ALA A 110 -19.76 -2.64 -10.60
CA ALA A 110 -18.57 -2.62 -9.76
C ALA A 110 -18.18 -1.16 -9.46
N PRO A 111 -18.20 -0.72 -8.19
CA PRO A 111 -17.97 0.69 -7.87
C PRO A 111 -16.51 1.11 -8.07
N ALA A 112 -15.58 0.16 -8.18
CA ALA A 112 -14.14 0.41 -8.16
C ALA A 112 -13.77 1.35 -6.99
N SER A 113 -12.91 2.35 -7.22
CA SER A 113 -12.52 3.32 -6.19
C SER A 113 -13.65 4.23 -5.71
N CYS A 114 -14.81 4.29 -6.37
CA CYS A 114 -15.99 5.00 -5.83
C CYS A 114 -16.50 4.36 -4.53
N ALA A 115 -16.15 3.09 -4.26
CA ALA A 115 -16.41 2.45 -2.97
C ALA A 115 -15.83 3.24 -1.78
N LYS A 116 -14.73 3.99 -1.99
CA LYS A 116 -14.10 4.81 -0.96
C LYS A 116 -15.03 5.90 -0.41
N VAL A 117 -16.02 6.35 -1.16
CA VAL A 117 -17.01 7.32 -0.68
C VAL A 117 -17.84 6.72 0.45
N ALA A 118 -18.34 5.49 0.27
CA ALA A 118 -19.08 4.79 1.32
C ALA A 118 -18.19 4.49 2.54
N THR A 119 -16.94 4.07 2.31
CA THR A 119 -15.95 3.87 3.39
C THR A 119 -15.69 5.14 4.17
N ALA A 120 -15.53 6.29 3.50
CA ALA A 120 -15.28 7.57 4.15
C ALA A 120 -16.48 8.02 5.00
N VAL A 121 -17.71 7.88 4.49
CA VAL A 121 -18.94 8.19 5.25
C VAL A 121 -19.04 7.30 6.48
N ALA A 122 -18.79 5.99 6.35
CA ALA A 122 -18.82 5.06 7.48
C ALA A 122 -17.73 5.40 8.52
N ALA A 123 -16.50 5.65 8.09
CA ALA A 123 -15.39 6.00 8.97
C ALA A 123 -15.65 7.30 9.73
N LEU A 124 -16.12 8.35 9.04
CA LEU A 124 -16.46 9.63 9.67
C LEU A 124 -17.65 9.51 10.63
N SER A 125 -18.66 8.69 10.30
CA SER A 125 -19.84 8.51 11.16
C SER A 125 -19.53 7.70 12.42
N VAL A 126 -18.66 6.69 12.32
CA VAL A 126 -18.34 5.79 13.43
C VAL A 126 -17.18 6.31 14.28
N LEU A 127 -16.11 6.81 13.65
CA LEU A 127 -14.89 7.22 14.34
C LEU A 127 -14.86 8.73 14.62
N GLY A 128 -15.55 9.53 13.81
CA GLY A 128 -15.47 10.98 13.84
C GLY A 128 -14.24 11.54 13.10
N PRO A 129 -14.25 12.84 12.76
CA PRO A 129 -13.18 13.48 11.98
C PRO A 129 -11.87 13.67 12.75
N THR A 130 -11.88 13.50 14.07
CA THR A 130 -10.71 13.66 14.96
C THR A 130 -10.09 12.34 15.38
N ALA A 131 -10.59 11.21 14.87
CA ALA A 131 -10.06 9.89 15.19
C ALA A 131 -8.58 9.78 14.82
N ARG A 132 -7.81 9.10 15.68
CA ARG A 132 -6.38 8.84 15.46
C ARG A 132 -6.10 7.37 15.70
N PHE A 133 -5.33 6.76 14.80
CA PHE A 133 -4.71 5.48 15.06
C PHE A 133 -3.59 5.64 16.10
N THR A 134 -3.36 4.61 16.91
CA THR A 134 -2.37 4.64 18.00
C THR A 134 -1.52 3.39 18.01
N THR A 135 -0.27 3.52 17.59
CA THR A 135 0.77 2.51 17.78
C THR A 135 1.48 2.77 19.10
N ARG A 136 1.64 1.74 19.94
CA ARG A 136 2.20 1.90 21.30
C ARG A 136 3.20 0.82 21.64
N VAL A 137 3.97 1.06 22.70
CA VAL A 137 4.87 0.08 23.29
C VAL A 137 4.43 -0.18 24.72
N VAL A 138 4.27 -1.45 25.06
CA VAL A 138 3.82 -1.90 26.38
C VAL A 138 4.83 -2.89 26.96
N ASN A 139 4.79 -3.12 28.28
CA ASN A 139 5.56 -4.19 28.88
C ASN A 139 5.03 -5.55 28.40
N GLY A 140 5.95 -6.48 28.14
CA GLY A 140 5.58 -7.85 27.85
C GLY A 140 5.28 -8.65 29.12
N ARG A 141 4.68 -9.84 28.94
CA ARG A 141 4.30 -10.73 30.06
C ARG A 141 5.51 -11.29 30.83
N THR A 142 6.69 -11.29 30.21
CA THR A 142 7.91 -11.81 30.80
C THR A 142 8.77 -10.64 31.29
N PRO A 143 9.36 -10.71 32.49
CA PRO A 143 10.32 -9.70 32.92
C PRO A 143 11.41 -9.49 31.88
N GLY A 144 11.71 -8.23 31.57
CA GLY A 144 12.69 -7.91 30.55
C GLY A 144 12.16 -7.87 29.11
N SER A 145 10.86 -8.09 28.84
CA SER A 145 10.28 -7.96 27.49
C SER A 145 9.38 -6.73 27.32
N ILE A 146 9.25 -6.29 26.06
CA ILE A 146 8.34 -5.23 25.60
C ILE A 146 7.59 -5.70 24.34
N VAL A 147 6.44 -5.09 24.06
CA VAL A 147 5.60 -5.40 22.89
C VAL A 147 5.29 -4.13 22.12
N LEU A 148 5.58 -4.11 20.83
CA LEU A 148 5.10 -3.08 19.90
C LEU A 148 3.69 -3.45 19.42
N VAL A 149 2.69 -2.67 19.81
CA VAL A 149 1.28 -2.95 19.53
C VAL A 149 0.81 -2.08 18.36
N GLY A 150 0.36 -2.75 17.29
CA GLY A 150 -0.18 -2.11 16.09
C GLY A 150 -1.55 -1.48 16.31
N GLY A 151 -1.69 -0.21 15.93
CA GLY A 151 -2.94 0.54 16.03
C GLY A 151 -3.75 0.62 14.75
N GLY A 152 -3.26 0.06 13.64
CA GLY A 152 -3.87 0.17 12.31
C GLY A 152 -3.54 1.46 11.56
N ASP A 153 -2.48 2.19 11.93
CA ASP A 153 -2.06 3.43 11.28
C ASP A 153 -1.42 3.16 9.91
N PRO A 154 -2.09 3.49 8.78
CA PRO A 154 -1.54 3.26 7.44
C PRO A 154 -0.55 4.34 7.00
N THR A 155 -0.35 5.37 7.84
CA THR A 155 0.54 6.51 7.56
C THR A 155 1.85 6.43 8.34
N LEU A 156 1.97 5.49 9.30
CA LEU A 156 3.13 5.37 10.18
C LEU A 156 4.42 5.27 9.37
N ALA A 157 5.36 6.17 9.64
CA ALA A 157 6.67 6.13 9.01
C ALA A 157 7.66 5.30 9.83
N ALA A 158 8.56 4.57 9.18
CA ALA A 158 9.62 3.86 9.90
C ALA A 158 10.59 4.88 10.54
N GLY A 159 11.20 5.71 9.70
CA GLY A 159 12.21 6.70 10.08
C GLY A 159 11.70 8.13 9.96
N GLN A 160 12.36 8.91 9.11
CA GLN A 160 11.94 10.27 8.81
C GLN A 160 10.73 10.26 7.87
N ALA A 161 9.67 10.98 8.24
CA ALA A 161 8.53 11.19 7.36
C ALA A 161 8.87 12.25 6.28
N PRO A 162 8.34 12.11 5.04
CA PRO A 162 8.43 13.15 4.03
C PRO A 162 7.90 14.50 4.53
N ALA A 163 8.67 15.55 4.32
CA ALA A 163 8.29 16.90 4.76
C ALA A 163 7.02 17.43 4.05
N ALA A 164 6.69 16.86 2.88
CA ALA A 164 5.49 17.21 2.13
C ALA A 164 4.20 16.58 2.68
N ASP A 165 4.30 15.58 3.57
CA ASP A 165 3.13 14.89 4.10
C ASP A 165 2.36 15.78 5.09
N TYR A 166 1.03 15.76 4.99
CA TYR A 166 0.15 16.47 5.93
C TYR A 166 -1.09 15.64 6.28
N PRO A 167 -1.42 15.48 7.58
CA PRO A 167 -0.58 15.85 8.73
C PRO A 167 0.73 15.05 8.75
N GLN A 168 1.75 15.58 9.45
CA GLN A 168 3.02 14.88 9.59
C GLN A 168 2.81 13.52 10.27
N PRO A 169 3.26 12.41 9.65
CA PRO A 169 3.14 11.07 10.22
C PRO A 169 3.84 10.90 11.57
N ALA A 170 3.28 10.04 12.42
CA ALA A 170 4.03 9.47 13.53
C ALA A 170 5.18 8.59 13.01
N THR A 171 6.25 8.41 13.80
CA THR A 171 7.43 7.64 13.36
C THR A 171 7.83 6.58 14.38
N LEU A 172 8.22 5.39 13.90
CA LEU A 172 8.80 4.36 14.77
C LEU A 172 10.13 4.81 15.38
N ALA A 173 10.91 5.64 14.68
CA ALA A 173 12.12 6.23 15.22
C ALA A 173 11.85 7.07 16.49
N SER A 174 10.82 7.92 16.48
CA SER A 174 10.44 8.72 17.66
C SER A 174 9.92 7.84 18.81
N LEU A 175 9.09 6.84 18.49
CA LEU A 175 8.58 5.88 19.47
C LEU A 175 9.72 5.07 20.10
N ALA A 176 10.72 4.68 19.31
CA ALA A 176 11.88 3.93 19.80
C ALA A 176 12.77 4.80 20.70
N ALA A 177 12.96 6.08 20.37
CA ALA A 177 13.68 7.02 21.22
C ALA A 177 12.98 7.20 22.58
N ALA A 178 11.67 7.45 22.58
CA ALA A 178 10.88 7.55 23.81
C ALA A 178 10.93 6.25 24.65
N THR A 179 10.84 5.09 23.98
CA THR A 179 10.93 3.78 24.63
C THR A 179 12.31 3.56 25.26
N ALA A 180 13.39 3.91 24.55
CA ALA A 180 14.75 3.77 25.06
C ALA A 180 15.01 4.68 26.27
N GLN A 181 14.53 5.93 26.23
CA GLN A 181 14.60 6.84 27.38
C GLN A 181 13.88 6.25 28.60
N TRP A 182 12.67 5.72 28.41
CA TRP A 182 11.94 5.04 29.47
C TRP A 182 12.72 3.83 30.01
N LEU A 183 13.27 2.97 29.15
CA LEU A 183 14.06 1.80 29.56
C LEU A 183 15.32 2.19 30.35
N HIS A 184 16.05 3.22 29.92
CA HIS A 184 17.23 3.73 30.62
C HIS A 184 16.86 4.28 32.01
N SER A 185 15.72 4.95 32.15
CA SER A 185 15.24 5.42 33.46
C SER A 185 15.01 4.26 34.46
N GLN A 186 14.77 3.06 33.94
CA GLN A 186 14.61 1.82 34.72
C GLN A 186 15.91 1.02 34.86
N GLY A 187 17.06 1.58 34.45
CA GLY A 187 18.35 0.89 34.46
C GLY A 187 18.47 -0.27 33.44
N ARG A 188 17.57 -0.33 32.44
CA ARG A 188 17.53 -1.41 31.46
C ARG A 188 18.22 -1.00 30.16
N THR A 189 19.22 -1.78 29.75
CA THR A 189 19.91 -1.64 28.46
C THR A 189 19.70 -2.82 27.52
N ALA A 190 18.87 -3.80 27.93
CA ALA A 190 18.53 -4.96 27.11
C ALA A 190 17.05 -5.35 27.27
N VAL A 191 16.42 -5.74 26.16
CA VAL A 191 15.03 -6.18 26.13
C VAL A 191 14.81 -7.32 25.14
N ARG A 192 13.82 -8.17 25.39
CA ARG A 192 13.19 -8.99 24.33
C ARG A 192 12.03 -8.18 23.72
N LEU A 193 11.94 -8.15 22.40
CA LEU A 193 10.88 -7.44 21.69
C LEU A 193 9.92 -8.44 21.05
N GLY A 194 8.63 -8.27 21.29
CA GLY A 194 7.58 -8.86 20.44
C GLY A 194 6.75 -7.78 19.77
N TYR A 195 5.86 -8.18 18.87
CA TYR A 195 4.90 -7.28 18.24
C TYR A 195 3.51 -7.89 18.19
N ASP A 196 2.49 -7.06 18.39
CA ASP A 196 1.09 -7.46 18.45
C ASP A 196 0.32 -6.88 17.28
N VAL A 197 -0.27 -7.78 16.48
CA VAL A 197 -1.12 -7.46 15.34
C VAL A 197 -2.58 -7.87 15.54
N SER A 198 -2.94 -8.37 16.72
CA SER A 198 -4.22 -9.00 17.03
C SER A 198 -5.43 -8.07 16.97
N LEU A 199 -5.21 -6.75 16.86
CA LEU A 199 -6.29 -5.78 16.63
C LEU A 199 -7.09 -6.12 15.37
N PHE A 200 -6.44 -6.63 14.32
CA PHE A 200 -7.10 -7.12 13.12
C PHE A 200 -7.09 -8.65 13.11
N SER A 201 -8.20 -9.23 12.68
CA SER A 201 -8.37 -10.69 12.53
C SER A 201 -8.98 -11.01 11.16
N GLY A 202 -8.91 -12.28 10.78
CA GLY A 202 -9.40 -12.75 9.49
C GLY A 202 -8.32 -12.75 8.39
N PRO A 203 -8.74 -12.89 7.12
CA PRO A 203 -7.82 -12.96 5.98
C PRO A 203 -6.99 -11.68 5.82
N LEU A 204 -5.73 -11.84 5.42
CA LEU A 204 -4.83 -10.70 5.14
C LEU A 204 -5.14 -9.99 3.82
N THR A 205 -6.04 -10.53 2.99
CA THR A 205 -6.48 -9.93 1.74
C THR A 205 -8.00 -9.99 1.64
N ALA A 206 -8.60 -8.99 1.00
CA ALA A 206 -10.05 -8.97 0.81
C ALA A 206 -10.49 -10.09 -0.16
N PRO A 207 -11.68 -10.70 0.04
CA PRO A 207 -12.23 -11.66 -0.91
C PRO A 207 -12.26 -11.11 -2.34
N GLY A 208 -11.79 -11.91 -3.29
CA GLY A 208 -11.69 -11.52 -4.70
C GLY A 208 -10.42 -10.76 -5.08
N TRP A 209 -9.55 -10.39 -4.14
CA TRP A 209 -8.24 -9.81 -4.48
C TRP A 209 -7.27 -10.87 -4.99
N THR A 210 -6.53 -10.53 -6.04
CA THR A 210 -5.44 -11.35 -6.55
C THR A 210 -4.12 -10.95 -5.91
N THR A 211 -3.18 -11.89 -5.79
CA THR A 211 -1.82 -11.62 -5.28
C THR A 211 -1.09 -10.55 -6.10
N SER A 212 -1.50 -10.35 -7.36
CA SER A 212 -0.93 -9.32 -8.22
C SER A 212 -1.06 -7.91 -7.64
N TYR A 213 -2.07 -7.62 -6.80
CA TYR A 213 -2.15 -6.31 -6.16
C TYR A 213 -0.98 -6.03 -5.20
N ILE A 214 -0.40 -7.07 -4.60
CA ILE A 214 0.81 -6.91 -3.77
C ILE A 214 2.04 -6.79 -4.69
N THR A 215 2.17 -7.68 -5.68
CA THR A 215 3.37 -7.72 -6.54
C THR A 215 3.49 -6.54 -7.50
N THR A 216 2.39 -5.84 -7.79
CA THR A 216 2.36 -4.62 -8.62
C THR A 216 2.39 -3.33 -7.79
N GLY A 217 2.59 -3.43 -6.47
CA GLY A 217 2.82 -2.26 -5.62
C GLY A 217 1.55 -1.54 -5.13
N ASN A 218 0.36 -2.13 -5.29
CA ASN A 218 -0.90 -1.47 -4.95
C ASN A 218 -1.26 -1.58 -3.46
N VAL A 219 -1.04 -2.74 -2.83
CA VAL A 219 -1.49 -3.02 -1.45
C VAL A 219 -0.50 -3.91 -0.70
N THR A 220 -0.52 -3.85 0.63
CA THR A 220 0.09 -4.83 1.53
C THR A 220 -0.95 -5.89 1.96
N PRO A 221 -0.51 -7.04 2.52
CA PRO A 221 -1.34 -7.81 3.42
C PRO A 221 -1.87 -6.90 4.55
N ILE A 222 -3.17 -6.88 4.78
CA ILE A 222 -3.82 -6.00 5.76
C ILE A 222 -3.52 -6.50 7.17
N THR A 223 -2.72 -5.72 7.90
CA THR A 223 -2.38 -5.97 9.30
C THR A 223 -2.52 -4.68 10.10
N SER A 224 -2.58 -4.77 11.42
CA SER A 224 -2.69 -3.59 12.29
C SER A 224 -1.35 -2.89 12.55
N LEU A 225 -0.24 -3.41 12.01
CA LEU A 225 1.08 -2.81 12.11
C LEU A 225 1.76 -2.80 10.76
N GLU A 226 1.97 -1.62 10.21
CA GLU A 226 2.77 -1.43 9.00
C GLU A 226 3.57 -0.12 9.11
N VAL A 227 4.56 0.04 8.23
CA VAL A 227 5.29 1.29 8.05
C VAL A 227 5.51 1.59 6.59
N ASP A 228 5.60 2.88 6.28
CA ASP A 228 5.95 3.39 4.95
C ASP A 228 5.05 2.79 3.84
N GLN A 229 3.79 2.49 4.20
CA GLN A 229 2.80 1.85 3.34
C GLN A 229 3.27 0.49 2.77
N GLY A 230 4.26 -0.15 3.41
CA GLY A 230 4.94 -1.36 2.94
C GLY A 230 5.73 -1.20 1.64
N ARG A 231 6.12 0.02 1.24
CA ARG A 231 7.09 0.24 0.16
C ARG A 231 8.46 -0.26 0.58
N LEU A 232 9.20 -0.82 -0.38
CA LEU A 232 10.52 -1.39 -0.14
C LEU A 232 11.54 -0.88 -1.16
N THR A 233 12.71 -0.48 -0.66
CA THR A 233 13.93 -0.29 -1.46
C THR A 233 14.28 -1.57 -2.25
N PRO A 234 15.17 -1.50 -3.26
CA PRO A 234 15.70 -2.69 -3.93
C PRO A 234 16.34 -3.73 -2.99
N ALA A 235 16.84 -3.27 -1.83
CA ALA A 235 17.42 -4.11 -0.79
C ALA A 235 16.36 -4.73 0.16
N GLY A 236 15.07 -4.50 -0.09
CA GLY A 236 13.97 -5.02 0.73
C GLY A 236 13.76 -4.30 2.05
N LYS A 237 14.27 -3.08 2.21
CA LYS A 237 14.05 -2.25 3.42
C LYS A 237 12.89 -1.27 3.23
N PRO A 238 12.11 -0.96 4.28
CA PRO A 238 11.07 0.08 4.23
C PRO A 238 11.59 1.41 3.67
N GLU A 239 10.80 2.04 2.81
CA GLU A 239 11.07 3.37 2.26
C GLU A 239 9.79 4.18 2.11
N ASN A 240 9.82 5.45 2.53
CA ASN A 240 8.68 6.36 2.36
C ASN A 240 8.91 7.41 1.26
N ALA A 241 9.77 7.12 0.28
CA ALA A 241 9.97 8.03 -0.83
C ALA A 241 8.70 8.10 -1.70
N ASP A 242 8.20 9.32 -1.94
CA ASP A 242 7.08 9.57 -2.84
C ASP A 242 7.58 9.50 -4.30
N ASN A 243 7.82 8.27 -4.76
CA ASN A 243 8.24 7.98 -6.11
C ASN A 243 7.04 7.41 -6.90
N PRO A 244 6.44 8.18 -7.82
CA PRO A 244 5.29 7.73 -8.60
C PRO A 244 5.64 6.55 -9.53
N ASP A 245 6.93 6.31 -9.80
CA ASP A 245 7.41 5.21 -10.63
C ASP A 245 7.81 3.97 -9.81
N ASN A 246 7.50 3.95 -8.51
CA ASN A 246 7.77 2.79 -7.66
C ASN A 246 6.69 1.71 -7.82
N TYR A 247 6.81 0.92 -8.89
CA TYR A 247 5.95 -0.24 -9.17
C TYR A 247 6.46 -1.55 -8.55
N ARG A 248 7.35 -1.46 -7.56
CA ARG A 248 7.89 -2.65 -6.87
C ARG A 248 6.79 -3.34 -6.05
N PRO A 249 6.94 -4.65 -5.79
CA PRO A 249 6.10 -5.33 -4.82
C PRO A 249 6.08 -4.59 -3.47
N ARG A 250 4.89 -4.48 -2.86
CA ARG A 250 4.81 -4.13 -1.44
C ARG A 250 5.33 -5.31 -0.60
N SER A 251 5.67 -5.02 0.65
CA SER A 251 6.02 -6.06 1.62
C SER A 251 4.92 -7.12 1.76
N PHE A 252 5.35 -8.39 1.80
CA PHE A 252 4.50 -9.52 2.17
C PHE A 252 4.43 -9.75 3.69
N THR A 253 5.25 -9.03 4.47
CA THR A 253 5.36 -9.16 5.91
C THR A 253 5.44 -7.78 6.60
N PRO A 254 4.47 -6.88 6.36
CA PRO A 254 4.56 -5.47 6.78
C PRO A 254 4.77 -5.29 8.29
N ALA A 255 4.13 -6.13 9.11
CA ALA A 255 4.29 -6.10 10.57
C ALA A 255 5.69 -6.52 11.03
N ALA A 256 6.28 -7.53 10.38
CA ALA A 256 7.63 -7.96 10.70
C ALA A 256 8.66 -6.89 10.31
N ASP A 257 8.46 -6.22 9.17
CA ASP A 257 9.32 -5.13 8.71
C ASP A 257 9.25 -3.90 9.63
N ALA A 258 8.05 -3.58 10.13
CA ALA A 258 7.83 -2.56 11.14
C ALA A 258 8.55 -2.91 12.45
N ALA A 259 8.37 -4.13 12.97
CA ALA A 259 9.03 -4.58 14.19
C ALA A 259 10.57 -4.63 14.03
N GLY A 260 11.07 -5.02 12.86
CA GLY A 260 12.49 -5.01 12.50
C GLY A 260 13.07 -3.59 12.50
N SER A 261 12.34 -2.63 11.91
CA SER A 261 12.70 -1.21 11.92
C SER A 261 12.75 -0.66 13.35
N PHE A 262 11.71 -0.90 14.15
CA PHE A 262 11.66 -0.50 15.57
C PHE A 262 12.84 -1.07 16.36
N ALA A 263 13.16 -2.36 16.19
CA ALA A 263 14.31 -3.00 16.81
C ALA A 263 15.64 -2.35 16.40
N SER A 264 15.77 -1.96 15.12
CA SER A 264 16.95 -1.25 14.63
C SER A 264 17.12 0.11 15.31
N PHE A 265 16.03 0.88 15.45
CA PHE A 265 16.08 2.17 16.14
C PHE A 265 16.40 2.02 17.63
N LEU A 266 15.84 1.03 18.33
CA LEU A 266 16.21 0.74 19.71
C LEU A 266 17.71 0.45 19.87
N ARG A 267 18.30 -0.34 18.97
CA ARG A 267 19.75 -0.59 18.96
C ARG A 267 20.55 0.68 18.75
N GLY A 268 20.10 1.55 17.85
CA GLY A 268 20.70 2.88 17.63
C GLY A 268 20.62 3.78 18.87
N GLN A 269 19.65 3.56 19.75
CA GLN A 269 19.50 4.24 21.04
C GLN A 269 20.22 3.53 22.20
N GLY A 270 21.04 2.52 21.94
CA GLY A 270 21.82 1.82 22.97
C GLY A 270 21.08 0.66 23.67
N ILE A 271 19.88 0.30 23.23
CA ILE A 271 19.13 -0.84 23.77
C ILE A 271 19.44 -2.12 22.99
N ARG A 272 20.00 -3.13 23.66
CA ARG A 272 20.23 -4.45 23.08
C ARG A 272 18.90 -5.22 22.96
N VAL A 273 18.44 -5.43 21.73
CA VAL A 273 17.29 -6.29 21.44
C VAL A 273 17.75 -7.76 21.35
N LEU A 274 17.27 -8.58 22.28
CA LEU A 274 17.62 -9.99 22.45
C LEU A 274 16.76 -10.89 21.54
N GLY A 275 17.40 -11.51 20.55
CA GLY A 275 16.72 -12.35 19.55
C GLY A 275 16.02 -11.55 18.44
N ALA A 276 15.34 -12.27 17.55
CA ALA A 276 14.49 -11.66 16.53
C ALA A 276 13.12 -11.29 17.13
N PRO A 277 12.51 -10.17 16.70
CA PRO A 277 11.14 -9.86 17.07
C PRO A 277 10.18 -10.96 16.60
N ALA A 278 9.20 -11.30 17.43
CA ALA A 278 8.20 -12.33 17.11
C ALA A 278 6.78 -11.83 17.44
N THR A 279 5.80 -12.37 16.71
CA THR A 279 4.38 -12.08 16.96
C THR A 279 3.97 -12.60 18.32
N ILE A 280 3.36 -11.74 19.14
CA ILE A 280 2.78 -12.08 20.45
C ILE A 280 1.53 -11.24 20.69
N THR A 281 0.64 -11.70 21.56
CA THR A 281 -0.49 -10.88 22.03
C THR A 281 -0.09 -10.15 23.31
N ALA A 282 -0.29 -8.83 23.34
CA ALA A 282 -0.11 -8.00 24.52
C ALA A 282 -1.15 -8.35 25.60
N GLN A 283 -0.92 -7.89 26.84
CA GLN A 283 -1.93 -8.05 27.89
C GLN A 283 -3.18 -7.21 27.58
N ALA A 284 -4.36 -7.71 27.95
CA ALA A 284 -5.61 -6.99 27.75
C ALA A 284 -5.58 -5.64 28.48
N GLY A 285 -6.02 -4.58 27.79
CA GLY A 285 -6.06 -3.21 28.35
C GLY A 285 -4.73 -2.47 28.34
N ALA A 286 -3.68 -3.04 27.73
CA ALA A 286 -2.39 -2.39 27.51
C ALA A 286 -2.38 -1.51 26.25
#